data_AF-A0A2M7ER94-F1
#
_entry.id   AF-A0A2M7ER94-F1
#
_cell.length_a   1.000
_cell.length_b   1.000
_cell.length_c   1.000
_cell.angle_alpha   90.00
_cell.angle_beta   90.00
_cell.angle_gamma   90.00
#
_symmetry.space_group_name_H-M   'P 1'
#
loop_
_entity.id
_entity.type
_entity.pdbx_description
1 polymer ?
#
loop_
_entity_poly.entity_id
_entity_poly.type
_entity_poly.pdbx_seq_one_letter_code
_entity_poly.pdbx_strand_id
1 'polypeptide(L)'
;AIADGDLIATSVLSGNRNFEGRISPDVRANYLASPPLVVAYALAGDMNIDLTTEPLGQDKDGNDVFLKDIWPTQKEIAELVERTVTREAFQSKYADVFKGDELWRGVEVTGGETYDWPASSTYIQNPPYFQGMSKEPGTISNIEGARVLAVLGDMVTTDHISPAGSFKDTTPAGKYLVERQVPVREFNSYGSRRGNHEVMMRGTFANIRIKNEMLDGVEGGYTKGPDGQQTTIFDAAMAHQEAGTPLVVFGGEQYGAGSSRDWAAKGTSLLGVKAVIAESFERIHRSNLVGMGVIPFEFTGGDTRKTLGLTGEETVSIKGLDTIEPQQNVPCEITCADGTVKEIMLKCRIDTAIEIEYIEHGGVLHYVLRNLAKTA
;
A
#
# COMPACT_ATOMS: atom_id res chain seq x y z
N ALA A 1 -18.64 13.90 -19.96
CA ALA A 1 -19.58 14.41 -18.94
C ALA A 1 -18.84 14.81 -17.65
N ILE A 2 -18.32 13.85 -16.86
CA ILE A 2 -17.61 14.18 -15.61
C ILE A 2 -16.38 15.05 -15.89
N ALA A 3 -15.47 14.57 -16.75
CA ALA A 3 -14.26 15.31 -17.11
C ALA A 3 -14.58 16.63 -17.85
N ASP A 4 -15.42 16.60 -18.88
CA ASP A 4 -15.76 17.79 -19.68
C ASP A 4 -16.47 18.88 -18.86
N GLY A 5 -17.23 18.49 -17.83
CA GLY A 5 -18.02 19.39 -16.99
C GLY A 5 -17.37 19.74 -15.65
N ASP A 6 -16.15 19.26 -15.38
CA ASP A 6 -15.46 19.36 -14.09
C ASP A 6 -16.37 19.04 -12.88
N LEU A 7 -17.16 17.96 -13.02
CA LEU A 7 -18.15 17.59 -12.02
C LEU A 7 -17.49 16.82 -10.86
N ILE A 8 -17.95 17.10 -9.64
CA ILE A 8 -17.65 16.26 -8.47
C ILE A 8 -18.58 15.05 -8.51
N ALA A 9 -18.21 14.03 -9.28
CA ALA A 9 -18.94 12.76 -9.26
C ALA A 9 -18.74 12.04 -7.92
N THR A 10 -19.78 11.35 -7.47
CA THR A 10 -19.84 10.71 -6.16
C THR A 10 -20.04 9.19 -6.28
N SER A 11 -19.55 8.44 -5.30
CA SER A 11 -19.96 7.05 -5.09
C SER A 11 -20.56 6.85 -3.69
N VAL A 12 -21.50 5.91 -3.59
CA VAL A 12 -22.05 5.42 -2.32
C VAL A 12 -21.82 3.92 -2.26
N LEU A 13 -21.31 3.43 -1.15
CA LEU A 13 -20.98 2.02 -1.00
C LEU A 13 -21.23 1.51 0.40
N SER A 14 -21.63 0.24 0.49
CA SER A 14 -21.75 -0.51 1.74
C SER A 14 -20.46 -1.24 2.11
N GLY A 15 -19.33 -0.64 1.74
CA GLY A 15 -18.01 -1.09 2.15
C GLY A 15 -17.58 -0.46 3.47
N ASN A 16 -16.28 -0.47 3.73
CA ASN A 16 -15.69 0.05 4.97
C ASN A 16 -14.60 1.10 4.75
N ARG A 17 -14.34 1.50 3.49
CA ARG A 17 -13.30 2.48 3.13
C ARG A 17 -13.73 3.32 1.94
N ASN A 18 -13.41 4.61 1.98
CA ASN A 18 -13.83 5.61 1.00
C ASN A 18 -12.71 6.60 0.63
N PHE A 19 -11.45 6.16 0.70
CA PHE A 19 -10.30 6.99 0.32
C PHE A 19 -10.38 7.46 -1.15
N GLU A 20 -9.85 8.66 -1.41
CA GLU A 20 -9.83 9.26 -2.75
C GLU A 20 -9.11 8.36 -3.78
N GLY A 21 -9.67 8.26 -4.99
CA GLY A 21 -9.08 7.49 -6.10
C GLY A 21 -9.15 5.97 -5.95
N ARG A 22 -9.72 5.44 -4.86
CA ARG A 22 -9.79 3.99 -4.61
C ARG A 22 -10.94 3.28 -5.32
N ILE A 23 -12.11 3.93 -5.40
CA ILE A 23 -13.33 3.32 -5.97
C ILE A 23 -13.30 3.41 -7.50
N SER A 24 -13.05 4.61 -8.00
CA SER A 24 -12.88 4.93 -9.42
C SER A 24 -11.99 6.16 -9.54
N PRO A 25 -11.13 6.28 -10.57
CA PRO A 25 -10.33 7.47 -10.81
C PRO A 25 -11.19 8.72 -11.09
N ASP A 26 -12.41 8.54 -11.59
CA ASP A 26 -13.32 9.64 -11.97
C ASP A 26 -14.19 10.15 -10.81
N VAL A 27 -14.10 9.53 -9.63
CA VAL A 27 -14.93 9.86 -8.46
C VAL A 27 -14.10 10.55 -7.38
N ARG A 28 -14.49 11.78 -7.04
CA ARG A 28 -13.79 12.62 -6.07
C ARG A 28 -14.36 12.53 -4.66
N ALA A 29 -15.64 12.19 -4.50
CA ALA A 29 -16.29 12.02 -3.21
C ALA A 29 -16.89 10.62 -3.06
N ASN A 30 -16.66 9.96 -1.92
CA ASN A 30 -17.07 8.59 -1.67
C ASN A 30 -17.72 8.48 -0.29
N TYR A 31 -18.92 7.91 -0.21
CA TYR A 31 -19.71 7.85 1.02
C TYR A 31 -19.93 6.41 1.46
N LEU A 32 -19.66 6.14 2.73
CA LEU A 32 -20.01 4.87 3.37
C LEU A 32 -21.44 4.93 3.89
N ALA A 33 -22.27 3.98 3.46
CA ALA A 33 -23.66 3.90 3.86
C ALA A 33 -24.10 2.45 4.07
N SER A 34 -25.24 2.23 4.72
CA SER A 34 -25.81 0.89 4.83
C SER A 34 -26.25 0.37 3.43
N PRO A 35 -26.28 -0.95 3.21
CA PRO A 35 -26.78 -1.51 1.93
C PRO A 35 -28.10 -0.92 1.42
N PRO A 36 -29.16 -0.72 2.24
CA PRO A 36 -30.39 -0.10 1.73
C PRO A 36 -30.23 1.38 1.35
N LEU A 37 -29.34 2.14 2.01
CA LEU A 37 -29.04 3.51 1.59
C LEU A 37 -28.30 3.58 0.25
N VAL A 38 -27.43 2.60 -0.04
CA VAL A 38 -26.80 2.49 -1.38
C VAL A 38 -27.88 2.38 -2.46
N VAL A 39 -28.91 1.55 -2.23
CA VAL A 39 -30.05 1.40 -3.14
C VAL A 39 -30.85 2.71 -3.24
N ALA A 40 -31.13 3.38 -2.11
CA ALA A 40 -31.87 4.64 -2.10
C ALA A 40 -31.17 5.73 -2.92
N TYR A 41 -29.86 5.95 -2.72
CA TYR A 41 -29.10 6.93 -3.50
C TYR A 41 -28.91 6.51 -4.96
N ALA A 42 -28.88 5.20 -5.26
CA ALA A 42 -28.87 4.73 -6.65
C ALA A 42 -30.19 4.99 -7.37
N LEU A 43 -31.33 4.92 -6.67
CA LEU A 43 -32.65 5.27 -7.20
C LEU A 43 -32.78 6.78 -7.40
N ALA A 44 -32.38 7.57 -6.41
CA ALA A 44 -32.43 9.03 -6.49
C ALA A 44 -31.47 9.60 -7.56
N GLY A 45 -30.29 8.98 -7.73
CA GLY A 45 -29.27 9.42 -8.68
C GLY A 45 -28.55 10.72 -8.31
N ASP A 46 -28.83 11.29 -7.14
CA ASP A 46 -28.25 12.54 -6.63
C ASP A 46 -27.89 12.39 -5.15
N MET A 47 -26.75 12.94 -4.75
CA MET A 47 -26.29 13.00 -3.36
C MET A 47 -26.73 14.26 -2.63
N ASN A 48 -27.25 15.27 -3.35
CA ASN A 48 -27.75 16.52 -2.76
C ASN A 48 -29.21 16.42 -2.29
N ILE A 49 -29.89 15.33 -2.61
CA ILE A 49 -31.29 15.09 -2.23
C ILE A 49 -31.45 14.97 -0.71
N ASP A 50 -32.45 15.66 -0.15
CA ASP A 50 -32.95 15.38 1.19
C ASP A 50 -33.91 14.19 1.16
N LEU A 51 -33.37 12.98 1.36
CA LEU A 51 -34.14 11.73 1.41
C LEU A 51 -35.29 11.73 2.45
N THR A 52 -35.35 12.69 3.37
CA THR A 52 -36.40 12.79 4.38
C THR A 52 -37.61 13.59 3.91
N THR A 53 -37.44 14.50 2.94
CA THR A 53 -38.48 15.42 2.48
C THR A 53 -38.74 15.39 0.98
N GLU A 54 -37.79 14.91 0.18
CA GLU A 54 -37.89 14.84 -1.28
C GLU A 54 -38.21 13.43 -1.78
N PRO A 55 -38.98 13.29 -2.87
CA PRO A 55 -39.29 11.99 -3.45
C PRO A 55 -38.09 11.37 -4.17
N LEU A 56 -37.97 10.05 -4.12
CA LEU A 56 -36.97 9.28 -4.87
C LEU A 56 -37.27 9.24 -6.38
N GLY A 57 -38.53 9.43 -6.74
CA GLY A 57 -39.04 9.36 -8.11
C GLY A 57 -40.56 9.24 -8.10
N GLN A 58 -41.13 8.98 -9.27
CA GLN A 58 -42.57 8.78 -9.44
C GLN A 58 -42.90 7.32 -9.78
N ASP A 59 -44.02 6.84 -9.28
CA ASP A 59 -44.57 5.54 -9.68
C ASP A 59 -45.15 5.59 -11.12
N LYS A 60 -45.76 4.47 -11.56
CA LYS A 60 -46.33 4.37 -12.91
C LYS A 60 -47.55 5.27 -13.13
N ASP A 61 -48.19 5.72 -12.05
CA ASP A 61 -49.38 6.56 -12.06
C ASP A 61 -49.03 8.04 -11.85
N GLY A 62 -47.74 8.36 -11.67
CA GLY A 62 -47.22 9.71 -11.49
C GLY A 62 -47.23 10.19 -10.03
N ASN A 63 -47.47 9.31 -9.06
CA ASN A 63 -47.41 9.69 -7.64
C ASN A 63 -45.97 9.71 -7.15
N ASP A 64 -45.65 10.70 -6.32
CA ASP A 64 -44.36 10.83 -5.67
C ASP A 64 -44.13 9.68 -4.67
N VAL A 65 -43.00 8.98 -4.81
CA VAL A 65 -42.57 7.89 -3.93
C VAL A 65 -41.41 8.37 -3.06
N PHE A 66 -41.60 8.37 -1.74
CA PHE A 66 -40.60 8.78 -0.76
C PHE A 66 -39.85 7.58 -0.20
N LEU A 67 -38.69 7.83 0.42
CA LEU A 67 -37.91 6.78 1.07
C LEU A 67 -38.74 5.98 2.09
N LYS A 68 -39.56 6.67 2.89
CA LYS A 68 -40.43 6.06 3.91
C LYS A 68 -41.45 5.07 3.35
N ASP A 69 -41.80 5.19 2.06
CA ASP A 69 -42.81 4.35 1.43
C ASP A 69 -42.25 2.98 1.03
N ILE A 70 -40.91 2.88 0.86
CA ILE A 70 -40.22 1.66 0.44
C ILE A 70 -39.24 1.12 1.47
N TRP A 71 -39.02 1.84 2.58
CA TRP A 71 -38.06 1.44 3.60
C TRP A 71 -38.61 0.29 4.45
N PRO A 72 -37.97 -0.89 4.47
CA PRO A 72 -38.48 -2.02 5.23
C PRO A 72 -38.35 -1.78 6.74
N THR A 73 -39.35 -2.22 7.49
CA THR A 73 -39.31 -2.21 8.95
C THR A 73 -38.38 -3.31 9.48
N GLN A 74 -37.86 -3.12 10.69
CA GLN A 74 -37.04 -4.14 11.36
C GLN A 74 -37.77 -5.48 11.53
N LYS A 75 -39.11 -5.44 11.68
CA LYS A 75 -39.93 -6.63 11.81
C LYS A 75 -39.98 -7.42 10.50
N GLU A 76 -40.23 -6.75 9.37
CA GLU A 76 -40.26 -7.39 8.05
C GLU A 76 -38.90 -8.02 7.69
N ILE A 77 -37.80 -7.35 8.03
CA ILE A 77 -36.44 -7.89 7.84
C ILE A 77 -36.25 -9.15 8.70
N ALA A 78 -36.59 -9.09 9.99
CA ALA A 78 -36.41 -10.21 10.91
C ALA A 78 -37.22 -11.44 10.48
N GLU A 79 -38.49 -11.25 10.12
CA GLU A 79 -39.37 -12.32 9.64
C GLU A 79 -38.84 -12.95 8.34
N LEU A 80 -38.29 -12.15 7.43
CA LEU A 80 -37.68 -12.67 6.20
C LEU A 80 -36.40 -13.44 6.47
N VAL A 81 -35.54 -12.95 7.36
CA VAL A 81 -34.29 -13.63 7.76
C VAL A 81 -34.59 -14.99 8.38
N GLU A 82 -35.53 -15.06 9.33
CA GLU A 82 -35.93 -16.32 9.97
C GLU A 82 -36.41 -17.36 8.95
N ARG A 83 -37.15 -16.90 7.92
CA ARG A 83 -37.67 -17.78 6.87
C ARG A 83 -36.64 -18.24 5.86
N THR A 84 -35.55 -17.49 5.65
CA THR A 84 -34.64 -17.70 4.50
C THR A 84 -33.22 -18.08 4.87
N VAL A 85 -32.74 -17.68 6.05
CA VAL A 85 -31.39 -17.95 6.54
C VAL A 85 -31.42 -19.21 7.41
N THR A 86 -31.56 -20.38 6.76
CA THR A 86 -31.77 -21.66 7.45
C THR A 86 -30.49 -22.49 7.54
N ARG A 87 -30.44 -23.41 8.51
CA ARG A 87 -29.33 -24.36 8.67
C ARG A 87 -29.08 -25.17 7.39
N GLU A 88 -30.13 -25.60 6.72
CA GLU A 88 -30.05 -26.38 5.49
C GLU A 88 -29.39 -25.58 4.36
N ALA A 89 -29.66 -24.27 4.27
CA ALA A 89 -29.00 -23.38 3.33
C ALA A 89 -27.49 -23.31 3.58
N PHE A 90 -27.05 -23.22 4.84
CA PHE A 90 -25.62 -23.31 5.19
C PHE A 90 -25.03 -24.67 4.84
N GLN A 91 -25.65 -25.77 5.28
CA GLN A 91 -25.12 -27.11 5.05
C GLN A 91 -24.96 -27.41 3.56
N SER A 92 -25.95 -27.05 2.74
CA SER A 92 -25.89 -27.26 1.29
C SER A 92 -24.80 -26.43 0.61
N LYS A 93 -24.63 -25.15 0.98
CA LYS A 93 -23.59 -24.29 0.39
C LYS A 93 -22.18 -24.68 0.80
N TYR A 94 -21.98 -25.13 2.04
CA TYR A 94 -20.65 -25.52 2.53
C TYR A 94 -20.24 -26.94 2.10
N ALA A 95 -21.18 -27.81 1.73
CA ALA A 95 -20.87 -29.17 1.27
C ALA A 95 -19.97 -29.18 0.02
N ASP A 96 -20.11 -28.19 -0.86
CA ASP A 96 -19.38 -28.12 -2.14
C ASP A 96 -18.30 -27.02 -2.18
N VAL A 97 -17.97 -26.38 -1.04
CA VAL A 97 -17.10 -25.19 -1.02
C VAL A 97 -15.70 -25.45 -1.61
N PHE A 98 -15.18 -26.68 -1.50
CA PHE A 98 -13.88 -27.08 -2.05
C PHE A 98 -13.95 -27.72 -3.43
N LYS A 99 -15.15 -28.01 -3.93
CA LYS A 99 -15.32 -28.68 -5.23
C LYS A 99 -14.99 -27.75 -6.39
N GLY A 100 -15.36 -26.47 -6.25
CA GLY A 100 -15.26 -25.49 -7.33
C GLY A 100 -16.15 -25.81 -8.53
N ASP A 101 -16.15 -24.94 -9.53
CA ASP A 101 -16.86 -25.15 -10.78
C ASP A 101 -16.06 -26.04 -11.76
N GLU A 102 -16.52 -26.17 -13.00
CA GLU A 102 -15.80 -26.93 -14.03
C GLU A 102 -14.48 -26.26 -14.44
N LEU A 103 -14.43 -24.92 -14.45
CA LEU A 103 -13.22 -24.18 -14.79
C LEU A 103 -12.13 -24.37 -13.74
N TRP A 104 -12.48 -24.29 -12.45
CA TRP A 104 -11.55 -24.54 -11.34
C TRP A 104 -10.97 -25.95 -11.38
N ARG A 105 -11.83 -26.96 -11.60
CA ARG A 105 -11.40 -28.36 -11.70
C ARG A 105 -10.62 -28.67 -12.97
N GLY A 106 -10.77 -27.84 -14.01
CA GLY A 106 -10.04 -27.94 -15.27
C GLY A 106 -8.64 -27.30 -15.23
N VAL A 107 -8.24 -26.64 -14.14
CA VAL A 107 -6.89 -26.08 -14.00
C VAL A 107 -5.88 -27.21 -13.90
N GLU A 108 -5.00 -27.31 -14.88
CA GLU A 108 -3.89 -28.25 -14.85
C GLU A 108 -2.86 -27.81 -13.81
N VAL A 109 -2.43 -28.76 -12.97
CA VAL A 109 -1.41 -28.54 -11.94
C VAL A 109 -0.26 -29.51 -12.14
N THR A 110 0.95 -29.00 -12.09
CA THR A 110 2.16 -29.81 -11.97
C THR A 110 2.37 -30.12 -10.49
N GLY A 111 2.40 -31.39 -10.11
CA GLY A 111 2.77 -31.78 -8.75
C GLY A 111 4.25 -31.50 -8.45
N GLY A 112 4.61 -31.39 -7.18
CA GLY A 112 6.00 -31.19 -6.74
C GLY A 112 6.10 -30.40 -5.44
N GLU A 113 7.24 -30.50 -4.77
CA GLU A 113 7.54 -29.69 -3.57
C GLU A 113 8.13 -28.32 -3.93
N THR A 114 8.70 -28.19 -5.13
CA THR A 114 9.27 -26.95 -5.66
C THR A 114 8.46 -26.44 -6.86
N TYR A 115 8.39 -25.11 -7.00
CA TYR A 115 7.68 -24.47 -8.11
C TYR A 115 8.62 -24.21 -9.29
N ASP A 116 8.25 -24.71 -10.47
CA ASP A 116 8.97 -24.44 -11.72
C ASP A 116 8.62 -23.05 -12.23
N TRP A 117 9.44 -22.06 -11.86
CA TRP A 117 9.24 -20.66 -12.22
C TRP A 117 9.28 -20.43 -13.74
N PRO A 118 8.15 -20.13 -14.41
CA PRO A 118 8.16 -19.94 -15.84
C PRO A 118 8.78 -18.57 -16.16
N ALA A 119 9.92 -18.56 -16.86
CA ALA A 119 10.66 -17.32 -17.15
C ALA A 119 9.85 -16.28 -17.93
N SER A 120 8.91 -16.73 -18.77
CA SER A 120 8.00 -15.87 -19.56
C SER A 120 6.79 -15.38 -18.78
N SER A 121 6.54 -15.87 -17.57
CA SER A 121 5.35 -15.50 -16.80
C SER A 121 5.39 -14.03 -16.40
N THR A 122 4.37 -13.28 -16.75
CA THR A 122 4.22 -11.88 -16.29
C THR A 122 3.38 -11.78 -15.01
N TYR A 123 2.93 -12.91 -14.45
CA TYR A 123 2.10 -12.96 -13.23
C TYR A 123 2.85 -13.53 -12.02
N ILE A 124 3.68 -14.54 -12.21
CA ILE A 124 4.39 -15.25 -11.15
C ILE A 124 5.89 -15.24 -11.48
N GLN A 125 6.71 -14.63 -10.63
CA GLN A 125 8.16 -14.51 -10.79
C GLN A 125 8.86 -14.84 -9.48
N ASN A 126 10.04 -15.47 -9.56
CA ASN A 126 10.84 -15.80 -8.39
C ASN A 126 11.42 -14.51 -7.78
N PRO A 127 11.00 -14.08 -6.58
CA PRO A 127 11.47 -12.84 -6.00
C PRO A 127 12.92 -12.95 -5.49
N PRO A 128 13.69 -11.85 -5.50
CA PRO A 128 15.11 -11.88 -5.15
C PRO A 128 15.36 -11.95 -3.63
N TYR A 129 14.34 -12.17 -2.80
CA TYR A 129 14.42 -12.01 -1.35
C TYR A 129 15.57 -12.80 -0.72
N PHE A 130 15.86 -14.00 -1.21
CA PHE A 130 16.86 -14.90 -0.62
C PHE A 130 18.18 -14.94 -1.40
N GLN A 131 18.35 -14.11 -2.44
CA GLN A 131 19.57 -14.10 -3.23
C GLN A 131 20.76 -13.60 -2.38
N GLY A 132 21.86 -14.34 -2.38
CA GLY A 132 23.04 -14.00 -1.59
C GLY A 132 22.90 -14.18 -0.08
N MET A 133 21.82 -14.80 0.39
CA MET A 133 21.56 -15.02 1.81
C MET A 133 22.59 -15.98 2.44
N SER A 134 23.27 -15.53 3.51
CA SER A 134 24.16 -16.35 4.33
C SER A 134 23.41 -17.31 5.26
N LYS A 135 24.06 -18.42 5.61
CA LYS A 135 23.55 -19.40 6.59
C LYS A 135 23.34 -18.79 7.97
N GLU A 136 24.29 -17.98 8.42
CA GLU A 136 24.20 -17.27 9.70
C GLU A 136 23.52 -15.90 9.52
N PRO A 137 22.82 -15.38 10.55
CA PRO A 137 22.28 -14.03 10.52
C PRO A 137 23.39 -12.97 10.43
N GLY A 138 23.01 -11.79 9.95
CA GLY A 138 23.88 -10.63 9.95
C GLY A 138 23.79 -9.86 11.26
N THR A 139 24.30 -8.63 11.24
CA THR A 139 24.13 -7.66 12.32
C THR A 139 23.38 -6.44 11.79
N ILE A 140 22.73 -5.70 12.70
CA ILE A 140 22.17 -4.40 12.36
C ILE A 140 23.32 -3.41 12.26
N SER A 141 23.44 -2.74 11.12
CA SER A 141 24.50 -1.76 10.87
C SER A 141 23.92 -0.35 10.91
N ASN A 142 24.75 0.62 11.28
CA ASN A 142 24.41 2.04 11.17
C ASN A 142 24.07 2.39 9.71
N ILE A 143 23.18 3.36 9.55
CA ILE A 143 22.86 3.93 8.25
C ILE A 143 23.75 5.15 8.10
N GLU A 144 24.56 5.20 7.05
CA GLU A 144 25.51 6.30 6.83
C GLU A 144 25.30 6.91 5.45
N GLY A 145 25.19 8.24 5.39
CA GLY A 145 25.12 8.98 4.12
C GLY A 145 23.92 8.62 3.24
N ALA A 146 22.80 8.19 3.83
CA ALA A 146 21.62 7.80 3.06
C ALA A 146 20.97 9.01 2.39
N ARG A 147 20.47 8.82 1.17
CA ARG A 147 19.74 9.84 0.42
C ARG A 147 18.24 9.74 0.68
N VAL A 148 17.58 10.89 0.65
CA VAL A 148 16.12 10.97 0.81
C VAL A 148 15.44 10.60 -0.50
N LEU A 149 14.71 9.47 -0.51
CA LEU A 149 13.95 9.04 -1.68
C LEU A 149 12.63 9.80 -1.81
N ALA A 150 11.98 10.11 -0.70
CA ALA A 150 10.72 10.84 -0.66
C ALA A 150 10.51 11.53 0.69
N VAL A 151 9.88 12.71 0.68
CA VAL A 151 9.33 13.37 1.86
C VAL A 151 7.82 13.39 1.68
N LEU A 152 7.11 12.62 2.50
CA LEU A 152 5.68 12.40 2.33
C LEU A 152 4.90 13.02 3.50
N GLY A 153 3.69 13.46 3.19
CA GLY A 153 2.82 14.13 4.15
C GLY A 153 2.16 13.19 5.17
N ASP A 154 1.10 13.70 5.79
CA ASP A 154 0.30 12.97 6.77
C ASP A 154 -0.68 12.00 6.07
N MET A 155 -1.11 10.95 6.79
CA MET A 155 -2.08 9.94 6.33
C MET A 155 -1.72 9.27 4.99
N VAL A 156 -0.43 9.03 4.76
CA VAL A 156 0.04 8.24 3.61
C VAL A 156 -0.43 6.79 3.78
N THR A 157 -1.52 6.43 3.10
CA THR A 157 -2.06 5.07 3.14
C THR A 157 -1.19 4.04 2.41
N THR A 158 -1.38 2.75 2.72
CA THR A 158 -0.77 1.65 1.95
C THR A 158 -1.26 1.58 0.50
N ASP A 159 -2.37 2.23 0.14
CA ASP A 159 -2.79 2.42 -1.25
C ASP A 159 -1.89 3.44 -1.98
N HIS A 160 -1.36 4.45 -1.28
CA HIS A 160 -0.35 5.35 -1.84
C HIS A 160 0.99 4.64 -2.04
N ILE A 161 1.42 3.85 -1.05
CA ILE A 161 2.70 3.13 -1.06
C ILE A 161 2.68 1.95 -2.04
N SER A 162 1.57 1.20 -2.12
CA SER A 162 1.44 0.03 -2.99
C SER A 162 0.03 0.02 -3.60
N PRO A 163 -0.22 0.80 -4.68
CA PRO A 163 -1.50 0.81 -5.38
C PRO A 163 -1.89 -0.58 -5.87
N ALA A 164 -3.20 -0.83 -5.96
CA ALA A 164 -3.74 -2.11 -6.43
C ALA A 164 -4.56 -1.98 -7.74
N GLY A 165 -4.83 -0.75 -8.19
CA GLY A 165 -5.65 -0.46 -9.36
C GLY A 165 -4.94 -0.66 -10.70
N SER A 166 -5.55 -0.17 -11.77
CA SER A 166 -4.96 -0.14 -13.11
C SER A 166 -3.80 0.86 -13.20
N PHE A 167 -2.98 0.70 -14.25
CA PHE A 167 -1.84 1.58 -14.53
C PHE A 167 -1.65 1.75 -16.04
N LYS A 168 -0.99 2.85 -16.43
CA LYS A 168 -0.76 3.22 -17.83
C LYS A 168 0.52 2.56 -18.35
N ASP A 169 0.63 2.46 -19.68
CA ASP A 169 1.83 2.04 -20.42
C ASP A 169 3.04 2.96 -20.19
N THR A 170 2.80 4.23 -19.87
CA THR A 170 3.86 5.20 -19.57
C THR A 170 4.51 5.02 -18.20
N THR A 171 3.91 4.26 -17.27
CA THR A 171 4.52 4.01 -15.94
C THR A 171 5.67 3.00 -16.05
N PRO A 172 6.60 2.93 -15.08
CA PRO A 172 7.67 1.93 -15.11
C PRO A 172 7.14 0.50 -15.26
N ALA A 173 6.07 0.16 -14.53
CA ALA A 173 5.43 -1.16 -14.61
C ALA A 173 4.79 -1.41 -15.99
N GLY A 174 4.19 -0.37 -16.58
CA GLY A 174 3.65 -0.42 -17.93
C GLY A 174 4.73 -0.69 -18.98
N LYS A 175 5.83 0.07 -18.94
CA LYS A 175 6.98 -0.13 -19.83
C LYS A 175 7.54 -1.56 -19.73
N TYR A 176 7.71 -2.07 -18.52
CA TYR A 176 8.16 -3.46 -18.28
C TYR A 176 7.27 -4.52 -18.95
N LEU A 177 5.94 -4.30 -18.94
CA LEU A 177 4.98 -5.20 -19.59
C LEU A 177 4.96 -5.04 -21.12
N VAL A 178 5.10 -3.81 -21.63
CA VAL A 178 5.21 -3.54 -23.07
C VAL A 178 6.46 -4.19 -23.66
N GLU A 179 7.61 -4.09 -22.98
CA GLU A 179 8.86 -4.76 -23.37
C GLU A 179 8.70 -6.29 -23.46
N ARG A 180 7.76 -6.86 -22.71
CA ARG A 180 7.39 -8.28 -22.72
C ARG A 180 6.20 -8.59 -23.63
N GLN A 181 5.86 -7.65 -24.51
CA GLN A 181 4.81 -7.78 -25.52
C GLN A 181 3.41 -8.03 -24.92
N VAL A 182 3.16 -7.63 -23.68
CA VAL A 182 1.82 -7.67 -23.08
C VAL A 182 1.04 -6.45 -23.57
N PRO A 183 -0.10 -6.62 -24.25
CA PRO A 183 -0.89 -5.48 -24.70
C PRO A 183 -1.55 -4.76 -23.50
N VAL A 184 -1.75 -3.45 -23.61
CA VAL A 184 -2.30 -2.61 -22.51
C VAL A 184 -3.63 -3.14 -21.95
N ARG A 185 -4.51 -3.66 -22.82
CA ARG A 185 -5.79 -4.27 -22.42
C ARG A 185 -5.63 -5.51 -21.50
N GLU A 186 -4.44 -6.10 -21.46
CA GLU A 186 -4.11 -7.27 -20.64
C GLU A 186 -3.19 -6.94 -19.45
N PHE A 187 -2.89 -5.65 -19.20
CA PHE A 187 -2.13 -5.25 -18.01
C PHE A 187 -2.80 -5.72 -16.71
N ASN A 188 -4.14 -5.75 -16.72
CA ASN A 188 -4.96 -6.02 -15.55
C ASN A 188 -4.65 -4.95 -14.47
N SER A 189 -4.63 -5.32 -13.19
CA SER A 189 -4.36 -4.39 -12.08
C SER A 189 -3.06 -4.74 -11.36
N TYR A 190 -2.46 -3.78 -10.64
CA TYR A 190 -1.33 -4.09 -9.74
C TYR A 190 -1.71 -5.21 -8.76
N GLY A 191 -2.95 -5.22 -8.25
CA GLY A 191 -3.44 -6.27 -7.36
C GLY A 191 -3.38 -7.68 -7.97
N SER A 192 -3.65 -7.81 -9.26
CA SER A 192 -3.54 -9.08 -9.99
C SER A 192 -2.09 -9.52 -10.25
N ARG A 193 -1.14 -8.58 -10.19
CA ARG A 193 0.29 -8.78 -10.49
C ARG A 193 1.14 -9.02 -9.24
N ARG A 194 0.54 -9.25 -8.08
CA ARG A 194 1.24 -9.42 -6.78
C ARG A 194 2.21 -10.60 -6.71
N GLY A 195 2.10 -11.58 -7.62
CA GLY A 195 3.07 -12.67 -7.76
C GLY A 195 4.32 -12.28 -8.57
N ASN A 196 4.35 -11.10 -9.17
CA ASN A 196 5.45 -10.61 -9.99
C ASN A 196 6.12 -9.41 -9.32
N HIS A 197 7.29 -9.64 -8.71
CA HIS A 197 8.01 -8.59 -8.00
C HIS A 197 8.47 -7.44 -8.90
N GLU A 198 8.73 -7.69 -10.18
CA GLU A 198 9.18 -6.65 -11.11
C GLU A 198 8.09 -5.60 -11.35
N VAL A 199 6.83 -6.04 -11.44
CA VAL A 199 5.68 -5.15 -11.60
C VAL A 199 5.38 -4.42 -10.30
N MET A 200 5.40 -5.14 -9.18
CA MET A 200 5.03 -4.57 -7.89
C MET A 200 6.08 -3.59 -7.34
N MET A 201 7.37 -3.87 -7.53
CA MET A 201 8.46 -2.95 -7.20
C MET A 201 8.32 -1.66 -8.02
N ARG A 202 8.07 -1.76 -9.33
CA ARG A 202 7.79 -0.61 -10.21
C ARG A 202 6.49 0.12 -9.89
N GLY A 203 5.56 -0.55 -9.23
CA GLY A 203 4.31 0.04 -8.74
C GLY A 203 4.44 0.67 -7.36
N THR A 204 5.56 0.50 -6.66
CA THR A 204 5.74 1.02 -5.30
C THR A 204 5.88 2.53 -5.34
N PHE A 205 5.09 3.21 -4.51
CA PHE A 205 4.84 4.65 -4.52
C PHE A 205 4.34 5.20 -5.87
N ALA A 206 3.81 4.38 -6.77
CA ALA A 206 3.35 4.80 -8.09
C ALA A 206 1.89 5.29 -8.12
N ASN A 207 1.26 5.51 -6.97
CA ASN A 207 -0.12 5.98 -6.91
C ASN A 207 -0.23 7.39 -7.50
N ILE A 208 -1.21 7.62 -8.38
CA ILE A 208 -1.40 8.90 -9.07
C ILE A 208 -1.72 10.08 -8.14
N ARG A 209 -2.11 9.82 -6.89
CA ARG A 209 -2.46 10.85 -5.87
C ARG A 209 -1.42 11.02 -4.78
N ILE A 210 -0.33 10.23 -4.79
CA ILE A 210 0.73 10.44 -3.80
C ILE A 210 1.37 11.81 -4.06
N LYS A 211 1.67 12.53 -2.97
CA LYS A 211 2.32 13.84 -3.00
C LYS A 211 3.65 13.73 -2.32
N ASN A 212 4.71 14.02 -3.07
CA ASN A 212 6.06 14.12 -2.53
C ASN A 212 6.37 15.60 -2.32
N GLU A 213 6.56 16.01 -1.06
CA GLU A 213 6.85 17.38 -0.65
C GLU A 213 8.20 17.89 -1.20
N MET A 214 9.03 17.01 -1.75
CA MET A 214 10.26 17.37 -2.51
C MET A 214 9.97 18.04 -3.86
N LEU A 215 8.73 17.94 -4.37
CA LEU A 215 8.31 18.45 -5.66
C LEU A 215 7.19 19.49 -5.49
N ASP A 216 7.25 20.56 -6.28
CA ASP A 216 6.27 21.64 -6.21
C ASP A 216 5.03 21.32 -7.07
N GLY A 217 3.89 21.09 -6.40
CA GLY A 217 2.59 20.89 -7.05
C GLY A 217 2.45 19.60 -7.87
N VAL A 218 3.35 18.63 -7.73
CA VAL A 218 3.33 17.37 -8.49
C VAL A 218 2.59 16.27 -7.71
N GLU A 219 1.54 15.72 -8.32
CA GLU A 219 0.90 14.47 -7.89
C GLU A 219 1.43 13.28 -8.70
N GLY A 220 1.57 12.14 -8.05
CA GLY A 220 2.02 10.89 -8.66
C GLY A 220 3.34 10.37 -8.11
N GLY A 221 3.74 9.19 -8.55
CA GLY A 221 4.93 8.49 -8.07
C GLY A 221 6.25 9.05 -8.59
N TYR A 222 6.49 10.32 -8.30
CA TYR A 222 7.66 11.07 -8.75
C TYR A 222 8.52 11.54 -7.57
N THR A 223 9.82 11.69 -7.85
CA THR A 223 10.82 12.23 -6.93
C THR A 223 11.97 12.87 -7.72
N LYS A 224 13.02 13.33 -7.05
CA LYS A 224 14.27 13.77 -7.67
C LYS A 224 15.25 12.59 -7.74
N GLY A 225 15.87 12.38 -8.90
CA GLY A 225 16.95 11.41 -9.09
C GLY A 225 18.28 11.91 -8.51
N PRO A 226 19.34 11.08 -8.58
CA PRO A 226 20.68 11.48 -8.13
C PRO A 226 21.24 12.74 -8.82
N ASP A 227 20.78 13.02 -10.06
CA ASP A 227 21.13 14.19 -10.85
C ASP A 227 20.29 15.45 -10.51
N GLY A 228 19.38 15.33 -9.53
CA GLY A 228 18.46 16.38 -9.11
C GLY A 228 17.24 16.55 -10.02
N GLN A 229 17.13 15.81 -11.13
CA GLN A 229 16.01 15.92 -12.06
C GLN A 229 14.81 15.13 -11.58
N GLN A 230 13.60 15.60 -11.90
CA GLN A 230 12.39 14.85 -11.60
C GLN A 230 12.34 13.55 -12.41
N THR A 231 12.13 12.44 -11.73
CA THR A 231 11.96 11.11 -12.33
C THR A 231 10.95 10.29 -11.51
N THR A 232 10.68 9.04 -11.90
CA THR A 232 9.81 8.15 -11.12
C THR A 232 10.53 7.66 -9.87
N ILE A 233 9.79 7.37 -8.79
CA ILE A 233 10.39 6.82 -7.56
C ILE A 233 11.15 5.53 -7.84
N PHE A 234 10.63 4.67 -8.73
CA PHE A 234 11.32 3.45 -9.14
C PHE A 234 12.68 3.75 -9.78
N ASP A 235 12.71 4.62 -10.80
CA ASP A 235 13.95 4.91 -11.54
C ASP A 235 15.00 5.58 -10.64
N ALA A 236 14.59 6.51 -9.77
CA ALA A 236 15.47 7.14 -8.79
C ALA A 236 16.06 6.10 -7.80
N ALA A 237 15.21 5.20 -7.29
CA ALA A 237 15.63 4.17 -6.36
C ALA A 237 16.65 3.22 -6.99
N MET A 238 16.41 2.75 -8.23
CA MET A 238 17.34 1.89 -8.94
C MET A 238 18.68 2.58 -9.21
N ALA A 239 18.66 3.86 -9.60
CA ALA A 239 19.89 4.62 -9.83
C ALA A 239 20.73 4.79 -8.54
N HIS A 240 20.09 5.04 -7.39
CA HIS A 240 20.79 5.09 -6.10
C HIS A 240 21.32 3.72 -5.67
N GLN A 241 20.57 2.64 -5.91
CA GLN A 241 21.04 1.28 -5.64
C GLN A 241 22.27 0.91 -6.47
N GLU A 242 22.27 1.24 -7.77
CA GLU A 242 23.42 1.02 -8.65
C GLU A 242 24.66 1.78 -8.17
N ALA A 243 24.46 2.98 -7.62
CA ALA A 243 25.51 3.78 -6.98
C ALA A 243 25.89 3.30 -5.56
N GLY A 244 25.28 2.23 -5.04
CA GLY A 244 25.54 1.72 -3.69
C GLY A 244 25.09 2.66 -2.56
N THR A 245 24.20 3.59 -2.84
CA THR A 245 23.77 4.63 -1.90
C THR A 245 22.52 4.16 -1.13
N PRO A 246 22.54 4.13 0.22
CA PRO A 246 21.37 3.77 0.99
C PRO A 246 20.27 4.83 0.88
N LEU A 247 19.01 4.42 1.00
CA LEU A 247 17.86 5.30 0.88
C LEU A 247 17.04 5.36 2.16
N VAL A 248 16.45 6.51 2.43
CA VAL A 248 15.44 6.71 3.49
C VAL A 248 14.19 7.39 2.94
N VAL A 249 13.06 7.18 3.60
CA VAL A 249 11.80 7.88 3.32
C VAL A 249 11.36 8.62 4.57
N PHE A 250 10.94 9.88 4.41
CA PHE A 250 10.27 10.63 5.46
C PHE A 250 8.76 10.59 5.29
N GLY A 251 8.02 10.49 6.40
CA GLY A 251 6.56 10.51 6.43
C GLY A 251 6.01 11.44 7.52
N GLY A 252 4.76 11.87 7.36
CA GLY A 252 4.04 12.61 8.39
C GLY A 252 3.36 11.70 9.41
N GLU A 253 2.23 12.16 9.94
CA GLU A 253 1.43 11.38 10.90
C GLU A 253 0.70 10.20 10.23
N GLN A 254 0.49 9.11 10.97
CA GLN A 254 -0.26 7.93 10.53
C GLN A 254 0.27 7.32 9.21
N TYR A 255 1.60 7.27 9.07
CA TYR A 255 2.24 6.67 7.90
C TYR A 255 1.91 5.18 7.79
N GLY A 256 1.43 4.77 6.62
CA GLY A 256 1.02 3.39 6.34
C GLY A 256 -0.43 3.05 6.70
N ALA A 257 -1.33 4.04 6.75
CA ALA A 257 -2.73 3.82 7.07
C ALA A 257 -3.49 2.93 6.07
N GLY A 258 -4.59 2.33 6.53
CA GLY A 258 -5.51 1.59 5.66
C GLY A 258 -5.24 0.10 5.56
N SER A 259 -5.03 -0.42 4.35
CA SER A 259 -5.04 -1.87 4.10
C SER A 259 -3.79 -2.55 4.61
N SER A 260 -3.95 -3.75 5.20
CA SER A 260 -2.80 -4.65 5.35
C SER A 260 -2.36 -5.11 3.97
N ARG A 261 -1.27 -4.52 3.47
CA ARG A 261 -0.60 -4.89 2.21
C ARG A 261 0.87 -5.10 2.52
N ASP A 262 1.30 -6.35 2.48
CA ASP A 262 2.72 -6.71 2.63
C ASP A 262 3.60 -6.05 1.56
N TRP A 263 3.08 -5.86 0.35
CA TRP A 263 3.75 -5.18 -0.75
C TRP A 263 4.12 -3.72 -0.47
N ALA A 264 3.42 -3.04 0.45
CA ALA A 264 3.84 -1.71 0.89
C ALA A 264 5.20 -1.75 1.60
N ALA A 265 5.55 -2.86 2.27
CA ALA A 265 6.87 -3.05 2.88
C ALA A 265 7.84 -3.77 1.95
N LYS A 266 7.40 -4.82 1.23
CA LYS A 266 8.24 -5.55 0.27
C LYS A 266 8.74 -4.64 -0.85
N GLY A 267 7.85 -3.81 -1.39
CA GLY A 267 8.19 -2.82 -2.40
C GLY A 267 9.23 -1.83 -1.87
N THR A 268 8.96 -1.22 -0.71
CA THR A 268 9.89 -0.29 -0.04
C THR A 268 11.29 -0.91 0.17
N SER A 269 11.35 -2.16 0.64
CA SER A 269 12.60 -2.91 0.82
C SER A 269 13.30 -3.18 -0.51
N LEU A 270 12.58 -3.62 -1.54
CA LEU A 270 13.13 -3.88 -2.88
C LEU A 270 13.59 -2.62 -3.61
N LEU A 271 13.02 -1.45 -3.29
CA LEU A 271 13.54 -0.14 -3.72
C LEU A 271 14.83 0.26 -2.96
N GLY A 272 15.30 -0.53 -1.99
CA GLY A 272 16.57 -0.31 -1.30
C GLY A 272 16.49 0.64 -0.11
N VAL A 273 15.28 1.01 0.29
CA VAL A 273 15.04 1.85 1.47
C VAL A 273 15.45 1.08 2.72
N LYS A 274 16.35 1.68 3.51
CA LYS A 274 16.88 1.09 4.75
C LYS A 274 16.08 1.53 5.98
N ALA A 275 15.53 2.73 5.94
CA ALA A 275 14.72 3.26 7.03
C ALA A 275 13.57 4.13 6.53
N VAL A 276 12.49 4.14 7.32
CA VAL A 276 11.40 5.10 7.19
C VAL A 276 11.34 5.91 8.47
N ILE A 277 11.35 7.23 8.37
CA ILE A 277 11.32 8.15 9.51
C ILE A 277 10.01 8.94 9.43
N ALA A 278 9.10 8.72 10.37
CA ALA A 278 7.77 9.33 10.33
C ALA A 278 7.41 10.03 11.64
N GLU A 279 6.37 10.87 11.63
CA GLU A 279 5.86 11.46 12.88
C GLU A 279 5.05 10.44 13.68
N SER A 280 4.34 9.54 13.00
CA SER A 280 3.78 8.33 13.61
C SER A 280 3.48 7.25 12.57
N PHE A 281 3.45 6.00 13.00
CA PHE A 281 3.07 4.87 12.13
C PHE A 281 1.73 4.24 12.49
N GLU A 282 1.08 3.72 11.45
CA GLU A 282 0.01 2.75 11.61
C GLU A 282 0.55 1.36 11.94
N ARG A 283 -0.07 0.73 12.95
CA ARG A 283 0.49 -0.43 13.68
C ARG A 283 0.92 -1.58 12.76
N ILE A 284 0.06 -1.94 11.81
CA ILE A 284 0.30 -3.08 10.90
C ILE A 284 1.42 -2.75 9.91
N HIS A 285 1.47 -1.52 9.39
CA HIS A 285 2.49 -1.15 8.43
C HIS A 285 3.88 -1.10 9.06
N ARG A 286 3.99 -0.56 10.29
CA ARG A 286 5.23 -0.61 11.08
C ARG A 286 5.75 -2.04 11.24
N SER A 287 4.89 -2.99 11.63
CA SER A 287 5.25 -4.42 11.71
C SER A 287 5.72 -4.98 10.36
N ASN A 288 5.07 -4.61 9.26
CA ASN A 288 5.45 -5.10 7.93
C ASN A 288 6.82 -4.55 7.49
N LEU A 289 7.14 -3.28 7.79
CA LEU A 289 8.46 -2.69 7.50
C LEU A 289 9.55 -3.48 8.21
N VAL A 290 9.38 -3.71 9.51
CA VAL A 290 10.31 -4.53 10.31
C VAL A 290 10.44 -5.95 9.73
N GLY A 291 9.30 -6.57 9.40
CA GLY A 291 9.29 -7.90 8.79
C GLY A 291 10.05 -7.99 7.45
N MET A 292 10.26 -6.86 6.77
CA MET A 292 11.01 -6.76 5.51
C MET A 292 12.42 -6.14 5.67
N GLY A 293 12.91 -5.99 6.90
CA GLY A 293 14.26 -5.47 7.16
C GLY A 293 14.38 -3.94 7.07
N VAL A 294 13.28 -3.21 6.93
CA VAL A 294 13.26 -1.74 6.89
C VAL A 294 13.00 -1.22 8.29
N ILE A 295 13.88 -0.36 8.82
CA ILE A 295 13.79 0.10 10.21
C ILE A 295 12.87 1.33 10.30
N PRO A 296 11.74 1.25 11.02
CA PRO A 296 10.89 2.40 11.26
C PRO A 296 11.42 3.25 12.41
N PHE A 297 11.45 4.56 12.24
CA PHE A 297 11.83 5.54 13.25
C PHE A 297 10.75 6.60 13.41
N GLU A 298 10.47 7.00 14.65
CA GLU A 298 9.62 8.15 14.92
C GLU A 298 10.45 9.37 15.33
N PHE A 299 10.06 10.55 14.87
CA PHE A 299 10.64 11.79 15.37
C PHE A 299 10.39 11.95 16.88
N THR A 300 11.26 12.68 17.57
CA THR A 300 11.11 13.01 18.99
C THR A 300 11.31 14.50 19.22
N GLY A 301 11.07 15.00 20.44
CA GLY A 301 11.39 16.39 20.78
C GLY A 301 10.58 17.47 20.06
N GLY A 302 9.50 17.11 19.37
CA GLY A 302 8.74 18.04 18.51
C GLY A 302 9.35 18.24 17.12
N ASP A 303 10.40 17.49 16.78
CA ASP A 303 10.93 17.44 15.43
C ASP A 303 9.90 16.81 14.48
N THR A 304 9.87 17.33 13.26
CA THR A 304 8.99 16.90 12.17
C THR A 304 9.69 17.19 10.86
N ARG A 305 9.21 16.61 9.76
CA ARG A 305 9.71 16.97 8.41
C ARG A 305 9.62 18.48 8.13
N LYS A 306 8.61 19.15 8.71
CA LYS A 306 8.34 20.58 8.53
C LYS A 306 9.23 21.47 9.39
N THR A 307 9.36 21.17 10.68
CA THR A 307 10.22 21.95 11.59
C THR A 307 11.70 21.84 11.22
N LEU A 308 12.09 20.69 10.66
CA LEU A 308 13.43 20.48 10.11
C LEU A 308 13.60 21.06 8.71
N GLY A 309 12.54 21.52 8.05
CA GLY A 309 12.60 22.13 6.71
C GLY A 309 13.24 21.22 5.66
N LEU A 310 12.86 19.94 5.65
CA LEU A 310 13.44 18.94 4.74
C LEU A 310 13.08 19.26 3.29
N THR A 311 14.09 19.23 2.43
CA THR A 311 13.98 19.52 0.98
C THR A 311 14.17 18.28 0.12
N GLY A 312 14.71 17.20 0.70
CA GLY A 312 15.11 15.96 0.05
C GLY A 312 16.53 15.98 -0.52
N GLU A 313 17.25 17.10 -0.40
CA GLU A 313 18.66 17.20 -0.82
C GLU A 313 19.64 16.77 0.28
N GLU A 314 19.11 16.47 1.47
CA GLU A 314 19.88 16.09 2.63
C GLU A 314 20.50 14.68 2.50
N THR A 315 21.58 14.45 3.25
CA THR A 315 22.05 13.10 3.59
C THR A 315 21.77 12.78 5.04
N VAL A 316 21.36 11.54 5.31
CA VAL A 316 20.90 11.09 6.64
C VAL A 316 21.81 9.98 7.15
N SER A 317 22.31 10.14 8.37
CA SER A 317 23.09 9.13 9.07
C SER A 317 22.46 8.81 10.43
N ILE A 318 22.19 7.54 10.71
CA ILE A 318 21.59 7.05 11.96
C ILE A 318 22.58 6.09 12.63
N LYS A 319 23.00 6.43 13.86
CA LYS A 319 24.05 5.72 14.59
C LYS A 319 23.48 4.97 15.79
N GLY A 320 24.27 4.03 16.34
CA GLY A 320 23.90 3.24 17.53
C GLY A 320 22.92 2.10 17.22
N LEU A 321 22.88 1.63 15.96
CA LEU A 321 22.01 0.54 15.54
C LEU A 321 22.62 -0.85 15.83
N ASP A 322 23.94 -0.91 16.02
CA ASP A 322 24.71 -2.12 16.31
C ASP A 322 24.41 -2.75 17.68
N THR A 323 23.93 -1.95 18.63
CA THR A 323 23.51 -2.40 19.96
C THR A 323 22.07 -1.98 20.28
N ILE A 324 21.22 -1.89 19.26
CA ILE A 324 19.88 -1.34 19.41
C ILE A 324 19.02 -2.19 20.35
N GLU A 325 18.35 -1.54 21.28
CA GLU A 325 17.30 -2.12 22.13
C GLU A 325 15.90 -1.71 21.65
N PRO A 326 14.84 -2.48 21.99
CA PRO A 326 13.49 -2.13 21.60
C PRO A 326 13.11 -0.72 22.06
N GLN A 327 12.53 0.08 21.16
CA GLN A 327 12.09 1.45 21.43
C GLN A 327 13.19 2.45 21.81
N GLN A 328 14.47 2.10 21.64
CA GLN A 328 15.59 2.97 21.99
C GLN A 328 15.61 4.24 21.13
N ASN A 329 15.92 5.37 21.77
CA ASN A 329 16.21 6.61 21.06
C ASN A 329 17.66 6.58 20.54
N VAL A 330 17.83 6.89 19.26
CA VAL A 330 19.13 6.91 18.58
C VAL A 330 19.42 8.27 17.96
N PRO A 331 20.70 8.68 17.91
CA PRO A 331 21.09 9.92 17.25
C PRO A 331 20.98 9.80 15.73
N CYS A 332 20.49 10.86 15.11
CA CYS A 332 20.40 11.03 13.66
C CYS A 332 21.01 12.36 13.26
N GLU A 333 21.93 12.32 12.30
CA GLU A 333 22.56 13.48 11.67
C GLU A 333 21.94 13.68 10.29
N ILE A 334 21.36 14.86 10.07
CA ILE A 334 20.82 15.29 8.78
C ILE A 334 21.71 16.41 8.26
N THR A 335 22.49 16.13 7.24
CA THR A 335 23.36 17.12 6.59
C THR A 335 22.59 17.77 5.44
N CYS A 336 22.33 19.07 5.56
CA CYS A 336 21.69 19.89 4.53
C CYS A 336 22.62 20.16 3.33
N ALA A 337 22.03 20.59 2.21
CA ALA A 337 22.77 20.87 0.98
C ALA A 337 23.84 21.97 1.13
N ASP A 338 23.65 22.90 2.08
CA ASP A 338 24.61 23.94 2.43
C ASP A 338 25.73 23.46 3.38
N GLY A 339 25.71 22.19 3.77
CA GLY A 339 26.64 21.58 4.73
C GLY A 339 26.25 21.73 6.20
N THR A 340 25.17 22.44 6.50
CA THR A 340 24.65 22.56 7.88
C THR A 340 24.22 21.18 8.37
N VAL A 341 24.63 20.79 9.58
CA VAL A 341 24.23 19.52 10.20
C VAL A 341 23.17 19.78 11.26
N LYS A 342 22.04 19.08 11.15
CA LYS A 342 20.99 19.04 12.17
C LYS A 342 21.09 17.70 12.90
N GLU A 343 21.31 17.75 14.20
CA GLU A 343 21.34 16.58 15.07
C GLU A 343 20.00 16.45 15.79
N ILE A 344 19.34 15.31 15.61
CA ILE A 344 18.06 14.98 16.25
C ILE A 344 18.13 13.62 16.92
N MET A 345 17.18 13.36 17.81
CA MET A 345 16.94 12.03 18.35
C MET A 345 15.73 11.40 17.67
N LEU A 346 15.88 10.15 17.25
CA LEU A 346 14.82 9.35 16.67
C LEU A 346 14.47 8.18 17.59
N LYS A 347 13.19 7.92 17.80
CA LYS A 347 12.73 6.71 18.50
C LYS A 347 12.72 5.54 17.52
N CYS A 348 13.56 4.53 17.73
CA CYS A 348 13.51 3.31 16.94
C CYS A 348 12.21 2.55 17.21
N ARG A 349 11.38 2.31 16.19
CA ARG A 349 10.09 1.61 16.34
C ARG A 349 10.19 0.12 16.04
N ILE A 350 11.32 -0.47 16.40
CA ILE A 350 11.43 -1.89 16.69
C ILE A 350 10.89 -2.07 18.11
N ASP A 351 9.69 -2.67 18.23
CA ASP A 351 8.92 -2.58 19.47
C ASP A 351 9.23 -3.75 20.43
N THR A 352 9.88 -4.83 19.95
CA THR A 352 10.15 -6.04 20.73
C THR A 352 11.52 -6.66 20.39
N ALA A 353 12.03 -7.54 21.26
CA ALA A 353 13.30 -8.24 21.03
C ALA A 353 13.25 -9.21 19.82
N ILE A 354 12.11 -9.89 19.60
CA ILE A 354 11.96 -10.77 18.43
C ILE A 354 12.01 -9.99 17.10
N GLU A 355 11.58 -8.74 17.11
CA GLU A 355 11.68 -7.88 15.95
C GLU A 355 13.11 -7.45 15.64
N ILE A 356 13.97 -7.30 16.67
CA ILE A 356 15.42 -7.11 16.46
C ILE A 356 15.99 -8.33 15.73
N GLU A 357 15.68 -9.53 16.20
CA GLU A 357 16.12 -10.79 15.59
C GLU A 357 15.66 -10.89 14.12
N TYR A 358 14.44 -10.43 13.80
CA TYR A 358 14.00 -10.35 12.41
C TYR A 358 14.90 -9.43 11.57
N ILE A 359 15.28 -8.24 12.06
CA ILE A 359 16.15 -7.31 11.31
C ILE A 359 17.57 -7.87 11.16
N GLU A 360 18.15 -8.47 12.21
CA GLU A 360 19.45 -9.15 12.15
C GLU A 360 19.45 -10.25 11.08
N HIS A 361 18.32 -10.92 10.92
CA HIS A 361 18.14 -11.90 9.87
C HIS A 361 17.94 -11.32 8.47
N GLY A 362 17.70 -10.02 8.31
CA GLY A 362 17.33 -9.37 7.05
C GLY A 362 15.83 -9.44 6.74
N GLY A 363 15.00 -9.80 7.73
CA GLY A 363 13.55 -9.87 7.66
C GLY A 363 12.98 -11.21 8.16
N VAL A 364 11.67 -11.25 8.40
CA VAL A 364 10.96 -12.42 8.94
C VAL A 364 11.04 -13.64 8.02
N LEU A 365 11.06 -13.43 6.69
CA LEU A 365 11.18 -14.53 5.72
C LEU A 365 12.54 -15.23 5.85
N HIS A 366 13.60 -14.45 6.02
CA HIS A 366 14.96 -14.95 6.24
C HIS A 366 15.06 -15.69 7.58
N TYR A 367 14.46 -15.13 8.63
CA TYR A 367 14.37 -15.76 9.94
C TYR A 367 13.75 -17.15 9.87
N VAL A 368 12.57 -17.26 9.28
CA VAL A 368 11.85 -18.53 9.13
C VAL A 368 12.68 -19.53 8.33
N LEU A 369 13.26 -19.12 7.20
CA LEU A 369 14.03 -20.03 6.35
C LEU A 369 15.29 -20.56 7.06
N ARG A 370 16.04 -19.71 7.78
CA ARG A 370 17.20 -20.17 8.58
C ARG A 370 16.78 -21.16 9.65
N ASN A 371 15.66 -20.93 10.31
CA ASN A 371 15.19 -21.84 11.36
C ASN A 371 14.72 -23.18 10.81
N LEU A 372 13.98 -23.19 9.69
CA LEU A 372 13.62 -24.43 9.00
C LEU A 372 14.85 -25.22 8.57
N ALA A 373 15.88 -24.54 8.04
CA ALA A 373 17.14 -25.16 7.63
C ALA A 373 18.02 -25.65 8.80
N LYS A 374 17.78 -25.18 10.04
CA LYS A 374 18.42 -25.73 11.25
C LYS A 374 17.72 -27.00 11.75
N THR A 375 16.43 -27.13 11.46
CA THR A 375 15.59 -28.26 11.90
C THR A 375 15.53 -29.42 10.89
N ALA A 376 15.85 -29.15 9.62
CA ALA A 376 16.02 -30.13 8.57
C ALA A 376 17.42 -30.77 8.65
#